data_AF-B7ZXJ6-F1
#
_entry.id   AF-B7ZXJ6-F1
#
_cell.length_a   1.000
_cell.length_b   1.000
_cell.length_c   1.000
_cell.angle_alpha   90.00
_cell.angle_beta   90.00
_cell.angle_gamma   90.00
#
_symmetry.space_group_name_H-M   'P 1'
#
loop_
_entity.id
_entity.type
_entity.pdbx_description
1 polymer ?
#
loop_
_entity_poly.entity_id
_entity_poly.type
_entity_poly.pdbx_seq_one_letter_code
_entity_poly.pdbx_strand_id
1 'polypeptide(L)'
;MAGRDKRRRAAPLEGDEQQLRRRLEEAALLLRRIKGLVRWIVEEVAAGRSPSIVLHRYRNYCSSADSASPSPCACSYDIPVGTDVLSLLHKDYHTSRLNVLLRVLFVVQQLLQQNKHCSKRDIYYMYPSIFVEVAVVDRAINDICILFKCSRHNLNVVPVVKGLVMGWIRFMEGEKKVYCITSVNAAFSIPVDIEAIKDVVSVAHYILVVEKETVFQRLANDKFCERNRCIVITGRGYPDIPTRRHVLLFIKFLLHISQPLSQFYILFPS
;
A
#
# COMPACT_ATOMS: atom_id res chain seq x y z
N MET A 1 -1.43 15.20 -47.88
CA MET A 1 -0.71 16.03 -46.90
C MET A 1 -0.94 15.46 -45.51
N ALA A 2 0.02 14.72 -44.96
CA ALA A 2 -0.07 14.08 -43.65
C ALA A 2 0.67 14.94 -42.61
N GLY A 3 -0.07 15.53 -41.68
CA GLY A 3 0.48 16.29 -40.55
C GLY A 3 1.02 15.34 -39.47
N ARG A 4 2.35 15.29 -39.31
CA ARG A 4 3.02 14.67 -38.17
C ARG A 4 2.88 15.59 -36.95
N ASP A 5 1.99 15.23 -36.05
CA ASP A 5 1.88 15.89 -34.75
C ASP A 5 3.01 15.39 -33.83
N LYS A 6 4.05 16.21 -33.67
CA LYS A 6 5.17 15.94 -32.76
C LYS A 6 4.67 16.07 -31.32
N ARG A 7 4.37 14.94 -30.67
CA ARG A 7 4.23 14.86 -29.20
C ARG A 7 5.50 15.43 -28.55
N ARG A 8 5.45 16.68 -28.10
CA ARG A 8 6.47 17.28 -27.23
C ARG A 8 6.43 16.51 -25.91
N ARG A 9 7.47 15.74 -25.61
CA ARG A 9 7.69 15.19 -24.26
C ARG A 9 7.94 16.38 -23.35
N ALA A 10 7.08 16.56 -22.35
CA ALA A 10 7.31 17.51 -21.28
C ALA A 10 8.57 17.10 -20.50
N ALA A 11 9.36 18.08 -20.06
CA ALA A 11 10.53 17.85 -19.22
C ALA A 11 10.06 17.55 -17.78
N PRO A 12 10.62 16.55 -17.08
CA PRO A 12 10.24 16.25 -15.71
C PRO A 12 10.50 17.44 -14.78
N LEU A 13 9.53 17.77 -13.92
CA LEU A 13 9.68 18.79 -12.88
C LEU A 13 10.74 18.37 -11.85
N GLU A 14 11.52 19.31 -11.32
CA GLU A 14 12.61 19.03 -10.37
C GLU A 14 12.19 18.17 -9.17
N GLY A 15 10.94 18.27 -8.72
CA GLY A 15 10.40 17.45 -7.63
C GLY A 15 10.25 15.96 -7.97
N ASP A 16 9.89 15.63 -9.21
CA ASP A 16 9.74 14.23 -9.64
C ASP A 16 11.12 13.59 -9.87
N GLU A 17 12.10 14.35 -10.36
CA GLU A 17 13.49 13.89 -10.42
C GLU A 17 14.06 13.63 -9.03
N GLN A 18 13.83 14.53 -8.06
CA GLN A 18 14.29 14.35 -6.69
C GLN A 18 13.66 13.11 -6.04
N GLN A 19 12.36 12.87 -6.26
CA GLN A 19 11.67 11.71 -5.72
C GLN A 19 12.15 10.41 -6.37
N LEU A 20 12.40 10.41 -7.68
CA LEU A 20 13.01 9.28 -8.38
C LEU A 20 14.42 9.00 -7.85
N ARG A 21 15.25 10.03 -7.65
CA ARG A 21 16.58 9.90 -7.06
C ARG A 21 16.53 9.29 -5.66
N ARG A 22 15.64 9.78 -4.79
CA ARG A 22 15.41 9.20 -3.45
C ARG A 22 15.02 7.73 -3.52
N ARG A 23 14.09 7.36 -4.42
CA ARG A 23 13.70 5.95 -4.62
C ARG A 23 14.87 5.08 -5.07
N LEU A 24 15.71 5.58 -5.97
CA LEU A 24 16.90 4.86 -6.43
C LEU A 24 17.94 4.70 -5.31
N GLU A 25 18.15 5.73 -4.49
CA GLU A 25 19.04 5.67 -3.32
C GLU A 25 18.54 4.67 -2.27
N GLU A 26 17.25 4.70 -1.95
CA GLU A 26 16.61 3.73 -1.05
C GLU A 26 16.71 2.30 -1.57
N ALA A 27 16.46 2.09 -2.87
CA ALA A 27 16.60 0.79 -3.51
C ALA A 27 18.04 0.28 -3.45
N ALA A 28 19.03 1.16 -3.68
CA ALA A 28 20.45 0.81 -3.58
C ALA A 28 20.85 0.44 -2.14
N LEU A 29 20.34 1.18 -1.14
CA LEU A 29 20.56 0.87 0.27
C LEU A 29 19.96 -0.49 0.64
N LEU A 30 18.73 -0.77 0.20
CA LEU A 30 18.08 -2.07 0.43
C LEU A 30 18.87 -3.20 -0.23
N LEU A 31 19.28 -3.06 -1.49
CA LEU A 31 20.11 -4.05 -2.16
C LEU A 31 21.42 -4.34 -1.42
N ARG A 32 22.05 -3.31 -0.84
CA ARG A 32 23.25 -3.48 -0.01
C ARG A 32 22.94 -4.27 1.27
N ARG A 33 21.83 -3.97 1.94
CA ARG A 33 21.39 -4.72 3.15
C ARG A 33 21.03 -6.17 2.83
N ILE A 34 20.34 -6.41 1.72
CA ILE A 34 19.99 -7.76 1.24
C ILE A 34 21.27 -8.56 0.98
N LYS A 35 22.23 -7.99 0.22
CA LYS A 35 23.53 -8.64 -0.04
C LYS A 35 24.29 -8.94 1.25
N GLY A 36 24.28 -8.02 2.21
CA GLY A 36 24.91 -8.22 3.51
C GLY A 36 24.29 -9.38 4.30
N LEU A 37 22.96 -9.44 4.37
CA LEU A 37 22.24 -10.53 5.03
C LEU A 37 22.53 -11.89 4.37
N VAL A 38 22.42 -11.97 3.04
CA VAL A 38 22.67 -13.22 2.30
C VAL A 38 24.11 -13.69 2.50
N ARG A 39 25.08 -12.76 2.45
CA ARG A 39 26.49 -13.08 2.71
C ARG A 39 26.68 -13.66 4.12
N TRP A 40 26.13 -12.99 5.13
CA TRP A 40 26.21 -13.46 6.51
C TRP A 40 25.60 -14.86 6.68
N ILE A 41 24.44 -15.14 6.08
CA ILE A 41 23.81 -16.48 6.11
C ILE A 41 24.75 -17.52 5.50
N VAL A 42 25.36 -17.22 4.35
CA VAL A 42 26.30 -18.14 3.68
C VAL A 42 27.54 -18.40 4.54
N GLU A 43 28.09 -17.36 5.17
CA GLU A 43 29.25 -17.48 6.06
C GLU A 43 28.93 -18.33 7.31
N GLU A 44 27.78 -18.14 7.94
CA GLU A 44 27.34 -18.96 9.07
C GLU A 44 27.18 -20.43 8.68
N VAL A 45 26.51 -20.71 7.55
CA VAL A 45 26.33 -22.07 7.05
C VAL A 45 27.66 -22.71 6.66
N ALA A 46 28.55 -21.98 5.99
CA ALA A 46 29.88 -22.45 5.61
C ALA A 46 30.75 -22.78 6.85
N ALA A 47 30.55 -22.05 7.94
CA ALA A 47 31.22 -22.30 9.21
C ALA A 47 30.54 -23.41 10.06
N GLY A 48 29.53 -24.10 9.52
CA GLY A 48 28.79 -25.16 10.22
C GLY A 48 27.89 -24.65 11.36
N ARG A 49 27.62 -23.34 11.43
CA ARG A 49 26.71 -22.73 12.40
C ARG A 49 25.29 -22.67 11.85
N SER A 50 24.31 -22.56 12.76
CA SER A 50 22.92 -22.28 12.38
C SER A 50 22.67 -20.78 12.42
N PRO A 51 22.51 -20.09 11.28
CA PRO A 51 22.12 -18.69 11.30
C PRO A 51 20.73 -18.57 11.92
N SER A 52 20.60 -17.59 12.82
CA SER A 52 19.35 -17.24 13.47
C SER A 52 19.00 -15.77 13.22
N ILE A 53 17.82 -15.52 12.67
CA ILE A 53 17.31 -14.17 12.39
C ILE A 53 16.28 -13.84 13.47
N VAL A 54 16.54 -12.78 14.23
CA VAL A 54 15.59 -12.26 15.21
C VAL A 54 14.64 -11.26 14.52
N LEU A 55 13.34 -11.51 14.64
CA LEU A 55 12.28 -10.66 14.11
C LEU A 55 11.41 -10.14 15.25
N HIS A 56 11.29 -8.81 15.35
CA HIS A 56 10.38 -8.19 16.29
C HIS A 56 8.92 -8.36 15.83
N ARG A 57 8.03 -8.75 16.75
CA ARG A 57 6.59 -8.81 16.51
C ARG A 57 5.92 -7.54 17.01
N TYR A 58 5.13 -6.94 16.13
CA TYR A 58 4.33 -5.76 16.44
C TYR A 58 2.84 -6.13 16.43
N ARG A 59 2.06 -5.43 17.26
CA ARG A 59 0.63 -5.67 17.38
C ARG A 59 -0.11 -4.69 16.47
N ASN A 60 -0.92 -5.23 15.55
CA ASN A 60 -1.62 -4.41 14.55
C ASN A 60 -3.03 -3.98 15.00
N TYR A 61 -3.51 -4.47 16.14
CA TYR A 61 -4.85 -4.20 16.69
C TYR A 61 -4.88 -4.48 18.21
N CYS A 62 -5.55 -3.62 18.98
CA CYS A 62 -5.87 -3.93 20.38
C CYS A 62 -6.95 -5.02 20.40
N SER A 63 -6.72 -6.09 21.18
CA SER A 63 -7.66 -7.22 21.30
C SER A 63 -8.53 -7.13 22.54
N SER A 64 -8.59 -5.97 23.20
CA SER A 64 -9.37 -5.78 24.41
C SER A 64 -10.87 -5.77 24.08
N ALA A 65 -11.42 -6.97 23.98
CA ALA A 65 -12.85 -7.25 24.06
C ALA A 65 -13.29 -7.61 25.49
N ASP A 66 -12.46 -7.33 26.50
CA ASP A 66 -12.82 -7.53 27.90
C ASP A 66 -13.32 -6.21 28.49
N SER A 67 -14.64 -6.03 28.44
CA SER A 67 -15.41 -4.92 28.99
C SER A 67 -15.51 -4.96 30.52
N ALA A 68 -14.38 -5.00 31.22
CA ALA A 68 -14.36 -5.03 32.69
C ALA A 68 -13.45 -4.01 33.38
N SER A 69 -12.72 -3.15 32.65
CA SER A 69 -12.04 -2.02 33.28
C SER A 69 -11.90 -0.80 32.36
N PRO A 70 -12.11 0.43 32.87
CA PRO A 70 -11.96 1.67 32.12
C PRO A 70 -10.50 2.15 32.12
N SER A 71 -9.54 1.26 31.84
CA SER A 71 -8.15 1.69 31.65
C SER A 71 -7.95 2.12 30.19
N PRO A 72 -7.40 3.32 29.91
CA PRO A 72 -6.99 3.70 28.56
C PRO A 72 -6.02 2.65 28.01
N CYS A 73 -6.29 2.10 26.82
CA CYS A 73 -5.41 1.09 26.26
C CYS A 73 -4.02 1.71 26.02
N ALA A 74 -2.99 1.22 26.73
CA ALA A 74 -1.60 1.63 26.53
C ALA A 74 -0.97 0.85 25.36
N CYS A 75 -1.76 0.52 24.32
CA CYS A 75 -1.28 -0.17 23.13
C CYS A 75 -0.38 0.78 22.32
N SER A 76 0.93 0.74 22.51
CA SER A 76 1.84 1.40 21.58
C SER A 76 2.11 0.50 20.38
N TYR A 77 1.84 1.02 19.17
CA TYR A 77 2.17 0.35 17.92
C TYR A 77 3.69 0.27 17.68
N ASP A 78 4.47 1.11 18.37
CA ASP A 78 5.92 1.24 18.18
C ASP A 78 6.73 0.34 19.12
N ILE A 79 6.07 -0.34 20.07
CA ILE A 79 6.73 -1.23 21.03
C ILE A 79 6.54 -2.68 20.56
N PRO A 80 7.63 -3.46 20.38
CA PRO A 80 7.51 -4.86 20.02
C PRO A 80 6.89 -5.65 21.18
N VAL A 81 5.88 -6.47 20.86
CA VAL A 81 5.16 -7.33 21.82
C VAL A 81 5.86 -8.68 21.98
N GLY A 82 6.89 -8.95 21.18
CA GLY A 82 7.74 -10.12 21.32
C GLY A 82 8.82 -10.20 20.24
N THR A 83 9.61 -11.26 20.28
CA THR A 83 10.65 -11.59 19.31
C THR A 83 10.47 -13.02 18.83
N ASP A 84 10.38 -13.22 17.51
CA ASP A 84 10.49 -14.53 16.88
C ASP A 84 11.95 -14.76 16.47
N VAL A 85 12.49 -15.96 16.68
CA VAL A 85 13.80 -16.35 16.15
C VAL A 85 13.59 -17.38 15.04
N LEU A 86 14.06 -17.06 13.83
CA LEU A 86 14.06 -17.96 12.69
C LEU A 86 15.45 -18.60 12.56
N SER A 87 15.56 -19.89 12.87
CA SER A 87 16.81 -20.66 12.74
C SER A 87 16.73 -21.66 11.58
N LEU A 88 17.84 -21.90 10.87
CA LEU A 88 17.90 -22.87 9.77
C LEU A 88 17.86 -24.34 10.23
N LEU A 89 18.30 -24.66 11.46
CA LEU A 89 18.55 -26.04 11.89
C LEU A 89 17.66 -26.51 13.05
N HIS A 90 16.89 -25.63 13.68
CA HIS A 90 15.99 -26.00 14.78
C HIS A 90 14.53 -25.95 14.34
N LYS A 91 13.94 -27.14 14.13
CA LYS A 91 12.53 -27.48 13.80
C LYS A 91 12.10 -27.27 12.34
N ASP A 92 11.43 -28.28 11.79
CA ASP A 92 10.92 -28.35 10.40
C ASP A 92 10.05 -27.13 10.01
N TYR A 93 9.33 -26.55 10.97
CA TYR A 93 8.54 -25.33 10.78
C TYR A 93 9.38 -24.08 10.49
N HIS A 94 10.51 -23.89 11.20
CA HIS A 94 11.36 -22.72 11.02
C HIS A 94 12.11 -22.78 9.69
N THR A 95 12.51 -23.96 9.24
CA THR A 95 13.09 -24.20 7.91
C THR A 95 12.12 -23.80 6.81
N SER A 96 10.83 -24.13 6.94
CA SER A 96 9.79 -23.72 5.99
C SER A 96 9.58 -22.21 5.98
N ARG A 97 9.46 -21.56 7.15
CA ARG A 97 9.26 -20.10 7.24
C ARG A 97 10.47 -19.31 6.73
N LEU A 98 11.69 -19.76 7.03
CA LEU A 98 12.91 -19.12 6.55
C LEU A 98 13.12 -19.34 5.05
N ASN A 99 12.79 -20.51 4.51
CA ASN A 99 12.80 -20.77 3.06
C ASN A 99 11.83 -19.81 2.32
N VAL A 100 10.61 -19.63 2.85
CA VAL A 100 9.66 -18.64 2.30
C VAL A 100 10.26 -17.24 2.36
N LEU A 101 10.81 -16.83 3.51
CA LEU A 101 11.41 -15.50 3.69
C LEU A 101 12.53 -15.26 2.66
N LEU A 102 13.46 -16.20 2.50
CA LEU A 102 14.58 -16.11 1.57
C LEU A 102 14.11 -16.07 0.10
N ARG A 103 13.06 -16.81 -0.25
CA ARG A 103 12.49 -16.78 -1.60
C ARG A 103 11.80 -15.47 -1.92
N VAL A 104 10.99 -14.95 -1.00
CA VAL A 104 10.39 -13.63 -1.17
C VAL A 104 11.47 -12.56 -1.22
N LEU A 105 12.51 -12.67 -0.39
CA LEU A 105 13.66 -11.77 -0.41
C LEU A 105 14.40 -11.79 -1.75
N PHE A 106 14.59 -12.97 -2.33
CA PHE A 106 15.17 -13.12 -3.66
C PHE A 106 14.32 -12.44 -4.74
N VAL A 107 13.00 -12.63 -4.71
CA VAL A 107 12.07 -11.95 -5.62
C VAL A 107 12.19 -10.43 -5.46
N VAL A 108 12.17 -9.91 -4.23
CA VAL A 108 12.35 -8.48 -3.94
C VAL A 108 13.68 -7.97 -4.49
N GLN A 109 14.77 -8.72 -4.31
CA GLN A 109 16.08 -8.36 -4.87
C GLN A 109 16.01 -8.21 -6.39
N GLN A 110 15.36 -9.14 -7.10
CA GLN A 110 15.18 -9.06 -8.55
C GLN A 110 14.34 -7.84 -8.97
N LEU A 111 13.25 -7.54 -8.25
CA LEU A 111 12.40 -6.37 -8.51
C LEU A 111 13.18 -5.06 -8.36
N LEU A 112 14.01 -4.95 -7.31
CA LEU A 112 14.84 -3.77 -7.08
C LEU A 112 15.94 -3.62 -8.14
N GLN A 113 16.60 -4.71 -8.52
CA GLN A 113 17.65 -4.70 -9.54
C GLN A 113 17.12 -4.32 -10.93
N GLN A 114 15.94 -4.83 -11.30
CA GLN A 114 15.33 -4.60 -12.60
C GLN A 114 14.44 -3.34 -12.63
N ASN A 115 14.30 -2.65 -11.49
CA ASN A 115 13.34 -1.57 -11.28
C ASN A 115 11.92 -1.94 -11.77
N LYS A 116 11.45 -3.14 -11.42
CA LYS A 116 10.12 -3.66 -11.75
C LYS A 116 9.26 -3.72 -10.50
N HIS A 117 7.95 -3.59 -10.70
CA HIS A 117 6.95 -3.76 -9.65
C HIS A 117 6.17 -5.04 -9.86
N CYS A 118 5.76 -5.68 -8.76
CA CYS A 118 4.80 -6.77 -8.80
C CYS A 118 3.84 -6.68 -7.61
N SER A 119 2.74 -7.40 -7.69
CA SER A 119 1.80 -7.54 -6.60
C SER A 119 2.13 -8.73 -5.71
N LYS A 120 1.61 -8.71 -4.47
CA LYS A 120 1.70 -9.86 -3.57
C LYS A 120 1.15 -11.16 -4.17
N ARG A 121 0.15 -11.05 -5.07
CA ARG A 121 -0.44 -12.21 -5.76
C ARG A 121 0.49 -12.73 -6.84
N ASP A 122 1.21 -11.85 -7.53
CA ASP A 122 2.22 -12.26 -8.52
C ASP A 122 3.32 -13.08 -7.85
N ILE A 123 3.79 -12.64 -6.66
CA ILE A 123 4.76 -13.41 -5.86
C ILE A 123 4.19 -14.78 -5.48
N TYR A 124 2.94 -14.82 -5.00
CA TYR A 124 2.25 -16.07 -4.65
C TYR A 124 2.23 -17.07 -5.81
N TYR A 125 2.02 -16.62 -7.05
CA TYR A 125 2.00 -17.49 -8.22
C TYR A 125 3.38 -17.94 -8.72
N MET A 126 4.49 -17.35 -8.25
CA MET A 126 5.83 -17.74 -8.71
C MET A 126 6.26 -19.14 -8.24
N TYR A 127 5.86 -19.55 -7.03
CA TYR A 127 6.26 -20.84 -6.46
C TYR A 127 5.08 -21.52 -5.73
N PRO A 128 4.09 -22.08 -6.46
CA PRO A 128 2.87 -22.64 -5.85
C PRO A 128 3.11 -23.77 -4.84
N SER A 129 4.18 -24.55 -5.02
CA SER A 129 4.56 -25.63 -4.09
C SER A 129 5.10 -25.13 -2.74
N ILE A 130 5.46 -23.85 -2.65
CA ILE A 130 6.10 -23.24 -1.48
C ILE A 130 5.19 -22.18 -0.87
N PHE A 131 4.52 -21.41 -1.72
CA PHE A 131 3.55 -20.39 -1.33
C PHE A 131 2.15 -20.97 -1.38
N VAL A 132 1.84 -21.85 -0.41
CA VAL A 132 0.53 -22.53 -0.34
C VAL A 132 -0.60 -21.52 -0.10
N GLU A 133 -0.36 -20.52 0.75
CA GLU A 133 -1.32 -19.47 1.07
C GLU A 133 -0.77 -18.08 0.79
N VAL A 134 -1.64 -17.16 0.35
CA VAL A 134 -1.29 -15.73 0.18
C VAL A 134 -0.87 -15.10 1.51
N ALA A 135 -1.39 -15.59 2.64
CA ALA A 135 -1.03 -15.14 3.98
C ALA A 135 0.45 -15.41 4.32
N VAL A 136 1.03 -16.51 3.80
CA VAL A 136 2.43 -16.87 3.99
C VAL A 136 3.35 -15.86 3.29
N VAL A 137 2.99 -15.45 2.07
CA VAL A 137 3.71 -14.40 1.32
C VAL A 137 3.58 -13.05 2.01
N ASP A 138 2.37 -12.66 2.45
CA ASP A 138 2.16 -11.38 3.13
C ASP A 138 2.96 -11.28 4.44
N ARG A 139 3.02 -12.38 5.21
CA ARG A 139 3.85 -12.47 6.41
C ARG A 139 5.34 -12.31 6.09
N ALA A 140 5.84 -13.00 5.07
CA ALA A 140 7.24 -12.88 4.67
C ALA A 140 7.60 -11.45 4.18
N ILE A 141 6.73 -10.80 3.41
CA ILE A 141 6.90 -9.39 3.03
C ILE A 141 6.98 -8.51 4.27
N ASN A 142 6.11 -8.75 5.27
CA ASN A 142 6.09 -7.99 6.51
C ASN A 142 7.36 -8.21 7.35
N ASP A 143 7.81 -9.47 7.46
CA ASP A 143 9.04 -9.84 8.16
C ASP A 143 10.27 -9.15 7.51
N ILE A 144 10.32 -9.08 6.18
CA ILE A 144 11.35 -8.33 5.42
C ILE A 144 11.28 -6.82 5.73
N CYS A 145 10.08 -6.23 5.77
CA CYS A 145 9.90 -4.82 6.13
C CYS A 145 10.44 -4.53 7.54
N ILE A 146 10.17 -5.41 8.51
CA ILE A 146 10.67 -5.30 9.88
C ILE A 146 12.19 -5.44 9.91
N LEU A 147 12.73 -6.45 9.22
CA LEU A 147 14.16 -6.75 9.21
C LEU A 147 14.98 -5.60 8.63
N PHE A 148 14.51 -4.98 7.54
CA PHE A 148 15.21 -3.87 6.90
C PHE A 148 14.72 -2.49 7.33
N LYS A 149 13.78 -2.40 8.27
CA LYS A 149 13.17 -1.14 8.73
C LYS A 149 12.70 -0.28 7.56
N CYS A 150 11.97 -0.87 6.63
CA CYS A 150 11.45 -0.21 5.44
C CYS A 150 9.95 -0.45 5.28
N SER A 151 9.30 0.35 4.43
CA SER A 151 7.89 0.15 4.08
C SER A 151 7.75 -0.85 2.93
N ARG A 152 6.55 -1.41 2.75
CA ARG A 152 6.23 -2.29 1.62
C ARG A 152 6.46 -1.61 0.26
N HIS A 153 6.27 -0.29 0.20
CA HIS A 153 6.49 0.51 -1.02
C HIS A 153 7.96 0.49 -1.46
N ASN A 154 8.91 0.41 -0.51
CA ASN A 154 10.34 0.37 -0.83
C ASN A 154 10.78 -1.00 -1.38
N LEU A 155 9.96 -2.05 -1.26
CA LEU A 155 10.27 -3.40 -1.74
C LEU A 155 9.84 -3.62 -3.21
N ASN A 156 9.31 -2.59 -3.87
CA ASN A 156 8.64 -2.69 -5.18
C ASN A 156 7.46 -3.68 -5.22
N VAL A 157 6.92 -4.08 -4.05
CA VAL A 157 5.72 -4.90 -3.95
C VAL A 157 4.52 -3.99 -3.78
N VAL A 158 3.76 -3.83 -4.86
CA VAL A 158 2.71 -2.83 -4.98
C VAL A 158 1.34 -3.51 -4.94
N PRO A 159 0.39 -3.03 -4.12
CA PRO A 159 -0.97 -3.56 -4.17
C PRO A 159 -1.62 -3.28 -5.53
N VAL A 160 -2.32 -4.28 -6.07
CA VAL A 160 -3.19 -4.06 -7.23
C VAL A 160 -4.32 -3.13 -6.78
N VAL A 161 -4.39 -1.95 -7.37
CA VAL A 161 -5.40 -0.98 -6.97
C VAL A 161 -6.76 -1.41 -7.48
N LYS A 162 -7.72 -1.45 -6.56
CA LYS A 162 -9.12 -1.76 -6.85
C LYS A 162 -10.03 -0.55 -6.68
N GLY A 163 -9.58 0.46 -5.96
CA GLY A 163 -10.44 1.56 -5.56
C GLY A 163 -10.90 2.42 -6.73
N LEU A 164 -12.15 2.88 -6.64
CA LEU A 164 -12.72 3.87 -7.56
C LEU A 164 -13.15 5.11 -6.78
N VAL A 165 -13.06 6.26 -7.43
CA VAL A 165 -13.54 7.56 -6.94
C VAL A 165 -14.38 8.24 -8.02
N MET A 166 -15.48 8.87 -7.61
CA MET A 166 -16.27 9.80 -8.42
C MET A 166 -16.71 10.98 -7.56
N GLY A 167 -17.20 12.05 -8.18
CA GLY A 167 -17.79 13.19 -7.50
C GLY A 167 -17.00 14.49 -7.63
N TRP A 168 -17.29 15.44 -6.74
CA TRP A 168 -16.80 16.81 -6.81
C TRP A 168 -15.37 16.97 -6.31
N ILE A 169 -14.41 16.36 -6.99
CA ILE A 169 -12.99 16.44 -6.68
C ILE A 169 -12.14 16.53 -7.95
N ARG A 170 -11.08 17.32 -7.90
CA ARG A 170 -10.00 17.30 -8.89
C ARG A 170 -8.67 17.17 -8.16
N PHE A 171 -7.73 16.46 -8.77
CA PHE A 171 -6.36 16.36 -8.30
C PHE A 171 -5.44 16.03 -9.50
N MET A 172 -4.14 16.21 -9.32
CA MET A 172 -3.12 15.81 -10.30
C MET A 172 -2.38 14.58 -9.79
N GLU A 173 -2.24 13.57 -10.64
CA GLU A 173 -1.38 12.40 -10.44
C GLU A 173 -0.12 12.61 -11.30
N GLY A 174 0.95 13.16 -10.72
CA GLY A 174 2.10 13.62 -11.50
C GLY A 174 1.68 14.68 -12.53
N GLU A 175 1.92 14.42 -13.82
CA GLU A 175 1.48 15.29 -14.93
C GLU A 175 0.03 15.03 -15.39
N LYS A 176 -0.59 13.92 -14.95
CA LYS A 176 -1.93 13.54 -15.38
C LYS A 176 -2.97 14.23 -14.50
N LYS A 177 -3.71 15.16 -15.08
CA LYS A 177 -4.83 15.80 -14.38
C LYS A 177 -6.03 14.85 -14.34
N VAL A 178 -6.48 14.53 -13.13
CA VAL A 178 -7.69 13.74 -12.89
C VAL A 178 -8.81 14.71 -12.54
N TYR A 179 -9.68 14.97 -13.52
CA TYR A 179 -10.82 15.86 -13.38
C TYR A 179 -12.11 15.07 -13.17
N CYS A 180 -12.45 14.75 -11.92
CA CYS A 180 -13.76 14.17 -11.62
C CYS A 180 -14.87 15.24 -11.67
N ILE A 181 -14.56 16.53 -11.49
CA ILE A 181 -15.55 17.63 -11.51
C ILE A 181 -16.24 17.80 -12.88
N THR A 182 -15.54 17.61 -13.99
CA THR A 182 -16.13 17.72 -15.35
C THR A 182 -17.05 16.57 -15.70
N SER A 183 -16.90 15.42 -15.03
CA SER A 183 -17.79 14.27 -15.18
C SER A 183 -18.03 13.67 -13.79
N VAL A 184 -18.88 14.35 -13.03
CA VAL A 184 -19.07 14.13 -11.59
C VAL A 184 -19.47 12.69 -11.27
N ASN A 185 -20.17 12.01 -12.18
CA ASN A 185 -20.59 10.63 -12.00
C ASN A 185 -19.69 9.61 -12.73
N ALA A 186 -18.63 10.03 -13.42
CA ALA A 186 -17.68 9.10 -14.00
C ALA A 186 -16.77 8.49 -12.92
N ALA A 187 -16.58 7.18 -13.03
CA ALA A 187 -15.69 6.44 -12.15
C ALA A 187 -14.23 6.59 -12.60
N PHE A 188 -13.36 7.00 -11.69
CA PHE A 188 -11.93 7.06 -11.91
C PHE A 188 -11.21 6.11 -10.96
N SER A 189 -10.19 5.40 -11.46
CA SER A 189 -9.33 4.59 -10.60
C SER A 189 -8.56 5.47 -9.63
N ILE A 190 -8.48 5.03 -8.38
CA ILE A 190 -7.63 5.65 -7.37
C ILE A 190 -6.16 5.44 -7.77
N PRO A 191 -5.32 6.49 -7.77
CA PRO A 191 -3.88 6.33 -7.95
C PRO A 191 -3.24 5.34 -6.96
N VAL A 192 -2.18 4.67 -7.38
CA VAL A 192 -1.37 3.85 -6.47
C VAL A 192 -0.55 4.76 -5.55
N ASP A 193 0.05 5.78 -6.14
CA ASP A 193 1.05 6.63 -5.52
C ASP A 193 0.41 7.89 -4.94
N ILE A 194 0.22 7.89 -3.63
CA ILE A 194 -0.40 9.02 -2.92
C ILE A 194 0.50 10.25 -2.91
N GLU A 195 1.82 10.07 -2.95
CA GLU A 195 2.77 11.17 -2.94
C GLU A 195 2.76 11.92 -4.27
N ALA A 196 2.34 11.26 -5.35
CA ALA A 196 2.16 11.88 -6.66
C ALA A 196 0.92 12.78 -6.73
N ILE A 197 0.06 12.76 -5.71
CA ILE A 197 -1.18 13.54 -5.68
C ILE A 197 -0.87 14.99 -5.28
N LYS A 198 -1.14 15.90 -6.19
CA LYS A 198 -0.96 17.35 -6.00
C LYS A 198 -2.25 18.09 -6.37
N ASP A 199 -2.36 19.36 -5.95
CA ASP A 199 -3.45 20.28 -6.30
C ASP A 199 -4.86 19.69 -6.12
N VAL A 200 -5.09 19.04 -4.98
CA VAL A 200 -6.43 18.58 -4.61
C VAL A 200 -7.32 19.81 -4.47
N VAL A 201 -8.48 19.81 -5.12
CA VAL A 201 -9.52 20.83 -4.98
C VAL A 201 -10.87 20.14 -5.00
N SER A 202 -11.75 20.53 -4.09
CA SER A 202 -13.08 19.95 -3.95
C SER A 202 -14.09 21.00 -3.48
N VAL A 203 -15.33 20.84 -3.90
CA VAL A 203 -16.51 21.58 -3.42
C VAL A 203 -17.55 20.62 -2.82
N ALA A 204 -17.13 19.40 -2.48
CA ALA A 204 -18.02 18.40 -1.93
C ALA A 204 -18.34 18.71 -0.46
N HIS A 205 -19.59 18.48 -0.07
CA HIS A 205 -20.02 18.64 1.33
C HIS A 205 -19.58 17.45 2.20
N TYR A 206 -19.52 16.25 1.63
CA TYR A 206 -19.16 15.03 2.33
C TYR A 206 -18.55 13.97 1.40
N ILE A 207 -17.94 12.96 2.00
CA ILE A 207 -17.44 11.75 1.34
C ILE A 207 -18.33 10.58 1.74
N LEU A 208 -18.85 9.87 0.75
CA LEU A 208 -19.57 8.62 0.92
C LEU A 208 -18.65 7.45 0.54
N VAL A 209 -18.39 6.55 1.50
CA VAL A 209 -17.63 5.33 1.24
C VAL A 209 -18.61 4.17 1.05
N VAL A 210 -18.50 3.48 -0.08
CA VAL A 210 -19.38 2.38 -0.50
C VAL A 210 -18.57 1.10 -0.63
N GLU A 211 -18.99 0.02 0.03
CA GLU A 211 -18.26 -1.24 -0.02
C GLU A 211 -18.33 -1.91 -1.41
N LYS A 212 -19.54 -2.14 -1.92
CA LYS A 212 -19.78 -2.93 -3.13
C LYS A 212 -19.70 -2.08 -4.40
N GLU A 213 -18.96 -2.57 -5.40
CA GLU A 213 -18.84 -1.89 -6.70
C GLU A 213 -20.20 -1.73 -7.39
N THR A 214 -21.09 -2.72 -7.28
CA THR A 214 -22.42 -2.66 -7.88
C THR A 214 -23.24 -1.48 -7.36
N VAL A 215 -23.14 -1.17 -6.06
CA VAL A 215 -23.79 0.01 -5.46
C VAL A 215 -23.13 1.29 -5.96
N PHE A 216 -21.81 1.33 -6.04
CA PHE A 216 -21.07 2.46 -6.60
C PHE A 216 -21.51 2.78 -8.04
N GLN A 217 -21.58 1.76 -8.91
CA GLN A 217 -22.03 1.91 -10.30
C GLN A 217 -23.50 2.34 -10.38
N ARG A 218 -24.34 1.85 -9.48
CA ARG A 218 -25.74 2.29 -9.40
C ARG A 218 -25.85 3.77 -9.07
N LEU A 219 -25.10 4.25 -8.09
CA LEU A 219 -25.06 5.68 -7.71
C LEU A 219 -24.54 6.57 -8.86
N ALA A 220 -23.58 6.07 -9.65
CA ALA A 220 -23.10 6.76 -10.84
C ALA A 220 -24.21 6.91 -11.89
N ASN A 221 -24.93 5.82 -12.19
CA ASN A 221 -26.04 5.81 -13.15
C ASN A 221 -27.21 6.70 -12.72
N ASP A 222 -27.52 6.73 -11.42
CA ASP A 222 -28.59 7.56 -10.85
C ASP A 222 -28.17 9.04 -10.68
N LYS A 223 -26.97 9.41 -11.13
CA LYS A 223 -26.37 10.74 -11.05
C LYS A 223 -26.32 11.31 -9.63
N PHE A 224 -26.05 10.44 -8.65
CA PHE A 224 -26.14 10.78 -7.23
C PHE A 224 -25.24 11.96 -6.83
N CYS A 225 -24.02 12.01 -7.36
CA CYS A 225 -23.05 13.03 -6.99
C CYS A 225 -23.44 14.44 -7.48
N GLU A 226 -24.14 14.53 -8.62
CA GLU A 226 -24.67 15.81 -9.13
C GLU A 226 -25.73 16.38 -8.18
N ARG A 227 -26.61 15.52 -7.66
CA ARG A 227 -27.73 15.92 -6.78
C ARG A 227 -27.27 16.28 -5.37
N ASN A 228 -26.28 15.57 -4.83
CA ASN A 228 -25.91 15.66 -3.42
C ASN A 228 -24.58 16.39 -3.15
N ARG A 229 -23.88 16.84 -4.20
CA ARG A 229 -22.57 17.50 -4.10
C ARG A 229 -21.59 16.76 -3.18
N CYS A 230 -21.33 15.49 -3.49
CA CYS A 230 -20.46 14.63 -2.68
C CYS A 230 -19.32 14.01 -3.50
N ILE A 231 -18.37 13.41 -2.79
CA ILE A 231 -17.41 12.45 -3.34
C ILE A 231 -17.87 11.05 -2.95
N VAL A 232 -17.86 10.10 -3.88
CA VAL A 232 -18.14 8.70 -3.59
C VAL A 232 -16.88 7.88 -3.86
N ILE A 233 -16.53 7.00 -2.92
CA ILE A 233 -15.33 6.15 -2.98
C ILE A 233 -15.74 4.70 -2.74
N THR A 234 -15.21 3.76 -3.51
CA THR A 234 -15.36 2.33 -3.22
C THR A 234 -14.01 1.62 -3.23
N GLY A 235 -13.84 0.63 -2.33
CA GLY A 235 -12.71 -0.29 -2.33
C GLY A 235 -12.96 -1.60 -3.09
N ARG A 236 -14.16 -1.80 -3.65
CA ARG A 236 -14.64 -3.06 -4.24
C ARG A 236 -14.55 -4.23 -3.24
N GLY A 237 -15.18 -4.08 -2.08
CA GLY A 237 -15.02 -4.96 -0.91
C GLY A 237 -14.03 -4.37 0.10
N TYR A 238 -13.16 -5.23 0.67
CA TYR A 238 -12.14 -4.78 1.62
C TYR A 238 -11.11 -3.85 0.93
N PRO A 239 -11.00 -2.58 1.36
CA PRO A 239 -10.21 -1.58 0.65
C PRO A 239 -8.71 -1.86 0.75
N ASP A 240 -7.99 -1.68 -0.35
CA ASP A 240 -6.54 -1.75 -0.38
C ASP A 240 -5.87 -0.57 0.37
N ILE A 241 -4.56 -0.67 0.58
CA ILE A 241 -3.79 0.38 1.30
C ILE A 241 -3.90 1.74 0.58
N PRO A 242 -3.75 1.84 -0.77
CA PRO A 242 -3.91 3.10 -1.48
C PRO A 242 -5.29 3.72 -1.26
N THR A 243 -6.37 2.96 -1.43
CA THR A 243 -7.75 3.43 -1.21
C THR A 243 -7.93 4.00 0.19
N ARG A 244 -7.47 3.29 1.22
CA ARG A 244 -7.56 3.77 2.62
C ARG A 244 -6.81 5.08 2.85
N ARG A 245 -5.61 5.21 2.29
CA ARG A 245 -4.80 6.43 2.43
C ARG A 245 -5.40 7.60 1.64
N HIS A 246 -6.04 7.37 0.50
CA HIS A 246 -6.78 8.39 -0.24
C HIS A 246 -8.01 8.89 0.51
N VAL A 247 -8.78 7.99 1.12
CA VAL A 247 -9.91 8.37 1.98
C VAL A 247 -9.41 9.31 3.09
N LEU A 248 -8.33 8.94 3.79
CA LEU A 248 -7.74 9.79 4.82
C LEU A 248 -7.24 11.13 4.27
N LEU A 249 -6.59 11.15 3.10
CA LEU A 249 -6.11 12.37 2.46
C LEU A 249 -7.28 13.32 2.13
N PHE A 250 -8.33 12.82 1.49
CA PHE A 250 -9.49 13.62 1.09
C PHE A 250 -10.30 14.09 2.30
N ILE A 251 -10.41 13.28 3.37
CA ILE A 251 -11.01 13.71 4.64
C ILE A 251 -10.21 14.88 5.23
N LYS A 252 -8.89 14.76 5.35
CA LYS A 252 -8.04 15.85 5.86
C LYS A 252 -8.20 17.12 5.06
N PHE A 253 -8.27 17.00 3.74
CA PHE A 253 -8.46 18.12 2.84
C PHE A 253 -9.83 18.81 3.02
N LEU A 254 -10.92 18.05 3.08
CA LEU A 254 -12.26 18.62 3.30
C LEU A 254 -12.41 19.26 4.68
N LEU A 255 -11.83 18.66 5.73
CA LEU A 255 -11.82 19.26 7.07
C LEU A 255 -11.07 20.59 7.14
N HIS A 256 -10.06 20.78 6.29
CA HIS A 256 -9.31 22.03 6.23
C HIS A 256 -10.09 23.16 5.53
N ILE A 257 -11.02 22.81 4.64
CA ILE A 257 -11.79 23.77 3.82
C ILE A 257 -13.16 24.08 4.43
N SER A 258 -13.76 23.14 5.16
CA SER A 258 -15.11 23.28 5.71
C SER A 258 -15.10 23.73 7.18
N GLN A 259 -15.66 24.91 7.47
CA GLN A 259 -16.19 25.27 8.81
C GLN A 259 -17.37 24.32 9.17
N PRO A 260 -17.76 24.16 10.46
CA PRO A 260 -18.08 22.87 11.08
C PRO A 260 -19.47 22.30 10.73
N LEU A 261 -19.69 21.84 9.50
CA LEU A 261 -20.95 21.21 9.07
C LEU A 261 -20.80 19.97 8.16
N SER A 262 -19.67 19.25 8.20
CA SER A 262 -19.54 17.98 7.47
C SER A 262 -20.02 16.78 8.31
N GLN A 263 -21.26 16.34 8.09
CA GLN A 263 -21.76 15.06 8.58
C GLN A 263 -21.18 13.91 7.75
N PHE A 264 -20.60 12.93 8.43
CA PHE A 264 -20.00 11.73 7.81
C PHE A 264 -20.99 10.57 7.84
N TYR A 265 -21.24 9.94 6.70
CA TYR A 265 -22.01 8.71 6.62
C TYR A 265 -21.13 7.61 6.00
N ILE A 266 -20.72 6.65 6.82
CA ILE A 266 -20.13 5.40 6.36
C ILE A 266 -21.28 4.40 6.25
N LEU A 267 -21.74 4.13 5.03
CA LEU A 267 -22.72 3.07 4.80
C LEU A 267 -21.95 1.75 4.63
N PHE A 268 -21.89 0.97 5.70
CA PHE A 268 -21.60 -0.47 5.60
C PHE A 268 -22.89 -1.17 5.17
N PRO A 269 -22.95 -1.81 3.99
CA PRO A 269 -24.02 -2.73 3.73
C PRO A 269 -23.82 -3.98 4.61
N SER A 270 -24.85 -4.34 5.35
CA SER A 270 -25.01 -5.62 6.03
C SER A 270 -24.84 -6.82 5.09
#